data_AF-X0VWP4-F1
#
_entry.id   AF-X0VWP4-F1
#
_cell.length_a   1.000
_cell.length_b   1.000
_cell.length_c   1.000
_cell.angle_alpha   90.00
_cell.angle_beta   90.00
_cell.angle_gamma   90.00
#
_symmetry.space_group_name_H-M   'P 1'
#
loop_
_entity.id
_entity.type
_entity.pdbx_description
1 polymer ?
#
loop_
_entity_poly.entity_id
_entity_poly.type
_entity_poly.pdbx_seq_one_letter_code
_entity_poly.pdbx_strand_id
1 'polypeptide(L)'
;ALIHICGGNDMTLAEANSVAKKISEKMDVNNAMVIWGARVNDEFDGYLRVMLLITGIKSPQIFGNKVSSISSFNENILPKNINESKLSNDILNIRELSID
;
A
#
# COMPACT_ATOMS: atom_id res chain seq x y z
N ALA A 1 -10.70 0.98 -6.92
CA ALA A 1 -9.69 1.88 -6.34
C ALA A 1 -10.31 3.20 -5.96
N LEU A 2 -9.86 3.80 -4.85
CA LEU A 2 -10.25 5.13 -4.40
C LEU A 2 -9.04 6.06 -4.51
N ILE A 3 -9.20 7.19 -5.19
CA ILE A 3 -8.15 8.20 -5.37
C ILE A 3 -8.57 9.48 -4.65
N HIS A 4 -7.76 9.94 -3.70
CA HIS A 4 -7.97 11.21 -3.02
C HIS A 4 -6.83 12.17 -3.37
N ILE A 5 -7.19 13.32 -3.92
CA ILE A 5 -6.24 14.35 -4.38
C ILE A 5 -6.40 15.56 -3.45
N CYS A 6 -5.30 16.01 -2.86
CA CYS A 6 -5.23 17.28 -2.11
C CYS A 6 -4.25 18.21 -2.81
N GLY A 7 -4.61 19.48 -2.96
CA GLY A 7 -3.73 20.52 -3.48
C GLY A 7 -4.07 21.87 -2.86
N GLY A 8 -3.19 22.86 -3.06
CA GLY A 8 -3.40 24.23 -2.63
C GLY A 8 -4.44 24.97 -3.46
N ASN A 9 -4.56 26.28 -3.21
CA ASN A 9 -5.46 27.16 -3.97
C ASN A 9 -5.01 27.34 -5.43
N ASP A 10 -3.79 26.95 -5.75
CA ASP A 10 -3.21 26.89 -7.09
C ASP A 10 -3.69 25.68 -7.89
N MET A 11 -4.25 24.64 -7.24
CA MET A 11 -4.68 23.42 -7.92
C MET A 11 -5.92 23.65 -8.80
N THR A 12 -5.77 23.35 -10.08
CA THR A 12 -6.89 23.41 -11.05
C THR A 12 -7.64 22.09 -11.14
N LEU A 13 -8.91 22.16 -11.55
CA LEU A 13 -9.71 20.97 -11.86
C LEU A 13 -9.08 20.12 -12.98
N ALA A 14 -8.40 20.76 -13.94
CA ALA A 14 -7.73 20.09 -15.04
C ALA A 14 -6.56 19.22 -14.55
N GLU A 15 -5.78 19.72 -13.59
CA GLU A 15 -4.68 18.97 -12.97
C GLU A 15 -5.19 17.79 -12.15
N ALA A 16 -6.21 18.00 -11.31
CA ALA A 16 -6.83 16.92 -10.54
C ALA A 16 -7.38 15.81 -11.44
N ASN A 17 -8.08 16.19 -12.53
CA ASN A 17 -8.60 15.24 -13.51
C ASN A 17 -7.47 14.51 -14.26
N SER A 18 -6.40 15.22 -14.61
CA SER A 18 -5.22 14.63 -15.27
C SER A 18 -4.55 13.56 -14.40
N VAL A 19 -4.43 13.81 -13.09
CA VAL A 19 -3.93 12.83 -12.11
C VAL A 19 -4.83 11.59 -12.06
N ALA A 20 -6.13 11.79 -11.89
CA ALA A 20 -7.09 10.68 -11.82
C ALA A 20 -7.06 9.82 -13.09
N LYS A 21 -7.00 10.45 -14.27
CA LYS A 21 -6.90 9.76 -15.56
C LYS A 21 -5.61 8.94 -15.67
N LYS A 22 -4.46 9.54 -15.39
CA LYS A 22 -3.14 8.87 -15.47
C LYS A 22 -3.03 7.64 -14.55
N ILE A 23 -3.64 7.71 -13.37
CA ILE A 23 -3.65 6.59 -12.43
C ILE A 23 -4.60 5.49 -12.92
N SER A 24 -5.78 5.88 -13.40
CA SER A 24 -6.79 4.93 -13.90
C SER A 24 -6.31 4.17 -15.14
N GLU A 25 -5.57 4.81 -16.05
CA GLU A 25 -4.96 4.18 -17.23
C GLU A 25 -3.95 3.08 -16.88
N LYS A 26 -3.35 3.13 -15.69
CA LYS A 26 -2.41 2.13 -15.19
C LYS A 26 -3.09 0.98 -14.44
N MET A 27 -4.38 1.11 -14.13
CA MET A 27 -5.16 0.05 -13.48
C MET A 27 -5.74 -0.90 -14.53
N ASP A 28 -6.07 -2.12 -14.10
CA ASP A 28 -6.67 -3.12 -15.00
C ASP A 28 -8.03 -2.61 -15.52
N VAL A 29 -8.03 -2.26 -16.80
CA VAL A 29 -9.16 -1.66 -17.52
C VAL A 29 -10.37 -2.57 -17.64
N ASN A 30 -10.21 -3.88 -17.41
CA ASN A 30 -11.29 -4.82 -17.65
C ASN A 30 -12.31 -4.93 -16.52
N ASN A 31 -11.96 -4.53 -15.28
CA ASN A 31 -12.87 -4.69 -14.13
C ASN A 31 -12.56 -3.81 -12.92
N ALA A 32 -11.73 -2.77 -13.04
CA ALA A 32 -11.46 -1.87 -11.92
C ALA A 32 -12.47 -0.71 -11.85
N MET A 33 -13.34 -0.70 -10.84
CA MET A 33 -14.11 0.49 -10.48
C MET A 33 -13.18 1.53 -9.85
N VAL A 34 -13.13 2.75 -10.41
CA VAL A 34 -12.34 3.86 -9.88
C VAL A 34 -13.26 4.97 -9.39
N ILE A 35 -13.13 5.32 -8.11
CA ILE A 35 -13.78 6.49 -7.50
C ILE A 35 -12.66 7.48 -7.20
N TRP A 36 -12.84 8.76 -7.54
CA TRP A 36 -11.86 9.78 -7.25
C TRP A 36 -12.51 11.08 -6.77
N GLY A 37 -11.78 11.82 -5.95
CA GLY A 37 -12.20 13.13 -5.45
C GLY A 37 -11.00 14.04 -5.20
N ALA A 38 -11.24 15.35 -5.27
CA ALA A 38 -10.24 16.37 -5.02
C ALA A 38 -10.69 17.30 -3.89
N ARG A 39 -9.74 17.74 -3.08
CA ARG A 39 -9.93 18.71 -1.99
C ARG A 39 -8.87 19.80 -2.09
N VAL A 40 -9.30 21.04 -1.84
CA VAL A 40 -8.40 22.18 -1.69
C VAL A 40 -8.06 22.36 -0.21
N ASN A 41 -6.78 22.53 0.11
CA ASN A 41 -6.29 22.86 1.45
C ASN A 41 -5.00 23.69 1.32
N ASP A 42 -4.96 24.85 1.98
CA ASP A 42 -3.85 25.82 1.96
C ASP A 42 -2.51 25.23 2.42
N GLU A 43 -2.51 24.16 3.21
CA GLU A 43 -1.29 23.44 3.61
C GLU A 43 -0.53 22.82 2.42
N PHE A 44 -1.20 22.67 1.28
CA PHE A 44 -0.69 22.09 0.04
C PHE A 44 -0.36 23.16 -1.02
N ASP A 45 -0.14 24.41 -0.63
CA ASP A 45 0.24 25.47 -1.59
C ASP A 45 1.55 25.11 -2.32
N GLY A 46 1.51 25.13 -3.65
CA GLY A 46 2.65 24.80 -4.52
C GLY A 46 2.94 23.31 -4.71
N TYR A 47 2.14 22.40 -4.15
CA TYR A 47 2.29 20.96 -4.38
C TYR A 47 0.97 20.17 -4.27
N LEU A 48 0.94 18.99 -4.90
CA LEU A 48 -0.22 18.10 -4.80
C LEU A 48 0.14 16.80 -4.09
N ARG A 49 -0.76 16.32 -3.24
CA ARG A 49 -0.67 15.02 -2.57
C ARG A 49 -1.77 14.10 -3.08
N VAL A 50 -1.38 12.90 -3.49
CA VAL A 50 -2.33 11.86 -3.93
C VAL A 50 -2.27 10.68 -2.98
N MET A 51 -3.42 10.31 -2.44
CA MET A 51 -3.59 9.08 -1.67
C MET A 51 -4.38 8.08 -2.50
N LEU A 52 -3.88 6.87 -2.60
CA LEU A 52 -4.44 5.81 -3.43
C LEU A 52 -4.77 4.59 -2.58
N LEU A 53 -6.05 4.22 -2.52
CA LEU A 53 -6.53 2.97 -1.95
C LEU A 53 -6.85 1.98 -3.07
N ILE A 54 -6.09 0.90 -3.15
CA ILE A 54 -6.30 -0.19 -4.12
C ILE A 54 -6.78 -1.42 -3.37
N THR A 55 -7.84 -2.04 -3.88
CA THR A 55 -8.41 -3.28 -3.36
C THR A 55 -8.42 -4.34 -4.46
N GLY A 56 -8.56 -5.62 -4.11
CA GLY A 56 -8.62 -6.71 -5.09
C GLY A 56 -7.28 -7.00 -5.80
N ILE A 57 -6.16 -6.59 -5.22
CA ILE A 57 -4.83 -6.83 -5.77
C ILE A 57 -4.50 -8.33 -5.74
N LYS A 58 -4.15 -8.90 -6.91
CA LYS A 58 -3.66 -10.27 -7.04
C LYS A 58 -2.17 -10.19 -7.38
N SER A 59 -1.33 -10.20 -6.36
CA SER A 59 0.13 -10.26 -6.54
C SER A 59 0.72 -11.38 -5.67
N PRO A 60 1.68 -12.17 -6.18
CA PRO A 60 2.42 -13.14 -5.37
C PRO A 60 3.35 -12.48 -4.33
N GLN A 61 3.66 -11.18 -4.47
CA GLN A 61 4.67 -10.48 -3.66
C GLN A 61 4.10 -9.68 -2.48
N ILE A 62 2.78 -9.46 -2.44
CA ILE A 62 2.10 -8.75 -1.33
C ILE A 62 1.96 -9.62 -0.08
N PHE A 63 1.87 -10.92 -0.27
CA PHE A 63 2.12 -11.88 0.79
C PHE A 63 3.63 -12.05 0.79
N GLY A 64 4.34 -11.41 1.74
CA GLY A 64 5.76 -11.67 1.94
C GLY A 64 5.99 -13.18 1.98
N ASN A 65 7.18 -13.65 1.57
CA ASN A 65 7.49 -15.07 1.52
C ASN A 65 6.88 -15.73 2.74
N LYS A 66 5.89 -16.62 2.55
CA LYS A 66 5.54 -17.57 3.60
C LYS A 66 6.89 -18.09 4.01
N VAL A 67 7.29 -17.83 5.25
CA VAL A 67 8.49 -18.44 5.83
C VAL A 67 8.23 -19.91 5.57
N SER A 68 8.84 -20.43 4.51
CA SER A 68 8.83 -21.84 4.24
C SER A 68 9.61 -22.32 5.43
N SER A 69 8.86 -22.78 6.44
CA SER A 69 9.38 -23.51 7.58
C SER A 69 10.46 -24.38 7.00
N ILE A 70 11.69 -23.96 7.28
CA ILE A 70 12.90 -24.50 6.71
C ILE A 70 12.80 -25.99 7.00
N SER A 71 12.45 -26.76 5.96
CA SER A 71 12.38 -28.21 6.05
C SER A 71 13.81 -28.67 6.16
N SER A 72 14.24 -28.90 7.40
CA SER A 72 15.45 -29.62 7.77
C SER A 72 16.73 -29.06 7.16
N PHE A 73 17.17 -27.90 7.64
CA PHE A 73 18.59 -27.54 7.52
C PHE A 73 19.37 -28.49 8.45
N ASN A 74 20.24 -29.30 7.83
CA ASN A 74 21.16 -30.20 8.49
C ASN A 74 22.01 -29.39 9.50
N GLU A 75 21.93 -29.74 10.79
CA GLU A 75 22.42 -28.98 11.95
C GLU A 75 23.95 -28.75 12.01
N ASN A 76 24.71 -29.07 10.95
CA ASN A 76 26.17 -29.09 11.02
C ASN A 76 26.87 -27.87 10.43
N ILE A 77 26.17 -26.84 9.94
CA ILE A 77 26.82 -25.68 9.33
C ILE A 77 26.05 -24.39 9.66
N LEU A 78 26.39 -23.71 10.76
CA LEU A 78 26.54 -22.23 10.93
C LEU A 78 26.44 -21.79 12.40
N PRO A 79 27.25 -20.80 12.84
CA PRO A 79 27.39 -20.43 14.25
C PRO A 79 26.18 -19.61 14.75
N LYS A 80 25.71 -19.95 15.96
CA LYS A 80 24.72 -19.19 16.74
C LYS A 80 25.26 -17.80 17.10
N ASN A 81 24.77 -16.76 16.43
CA ASN A 81 24.42 -15.47 17.07
C ASN A 81 23.91 -14.45 16.05
N ILE A 82 22.58 -14.39 15.87
CA ILE A 82 21.90 -13.14 15.49
C ILE A 82 20.61 -13.11 16.30
N ASN A 83 20.54 -12.20 17.26
CA ASN A 83 19.33 -11.95 18.06
C ASN A 83 18.24 -11.43 17.12
N GLU A 84 17.31 -12.29 16.70
CA GLU A 84 16.08 -11.87 16.01
C GLU A 84 15.30 -10.91 16.91
N SER A 85 15.10 -9.69 16.43
CA SER A 85 14.42 -8.63 17.17
C SER A 85 12.93 -8.97 17.33
N LYS A 86 12.56 -9.31 18.57
CA LYS A 86 11.19 -9.63 19.02
C LYS A 86 10.10 -8.66 18.52
N LEU A 87 10.46 -7.39 18.30
CA LEU A 87 9.54 -6.32 17.90
C LEU A 87 8.84 -6.59 16.56
N SER A 88 9.51 -7.23 15.60
CA SER A 88 8.92 -7.53 14.29
C SER A 88 7.84 -8.61 14.37
N ASN A 89 7.99 -9.56 15.30
CA ASN A 89 7.03 -10.65 15.51
C ASN A 89 5.76 -10.14 16.22
N ASP A 90 5.89 -9.12 17.08
CA ASP A 90 4.76 -8.55 17.82
C ASP A 90 3.84 -7.71 16.91
N ILE A 91 4.39 -7.01 15.91
CA ILE A 91 3.59 -6.23 14.94
C ILE A 91 2.75 -7.14 14.03
N LEU A 92 3.30 -8.28 13.62
CA LEU A 92 2.63 -9.20 12.68
C LEU A 92 1.62 -10.14 13.36
N ASN A 93 1.62 -10.22 14.69
CA ASN A 93 0.75 -11.09 15.46
C ASN A 93 -0.43 -10.35 16.10
N ILE A 94 -0.75 -9.14 15.65
CA ILE A 94 -2.00 -8.46 15.99
C ILE A 94 -3.12 -9.22 15.30
N ARG A 95 -3.62 -10.27 15.96
CA ARG A 95 -4.82 -10.99 15.61
C ARG A 95 -5.97 -9.98 15.55
N GLU A 96 -6.49 -9.83 14.35
CA GLU A 96 -7.81 -9.28 14.05
C GLU A 96 -8.80 -9.75 15.13
N LEU A 97 -9.20 -8.84 16.02
CA LEU A 97 -10.35 -9.06 16.88
C LEU A 97 -11.56 -9.05 15.94
N SER A 98 -11.93 -10.23 15.45
CA SER A 98 -13.24 -10.44 14.85
C SER A 98 -14.29 -10.06 15.90
N ILE A 99 -14.94 -8.92 15.69
CA ILE A 99 -16.17 -8.55 16.37
C ILE A 99 -17.26 -9.44 15.76
N ASP A 100 -17.85 -10.30 16.60
CA ASP A 100 -19.11 -11.02 16.32
C ASP A 100 -20.29 -10.04 16.16
#